data_AF-A0A7K0E0D5-F1
#
_entry.id   AF-A0A7K0E0D5-F1
#
_cell.length_a   1.000
_cell.length_b   1.000
_cell.length_c   1.000
_cell.angle_alpha   90.00
_cell.angle_beta   90.00
_cell.angle_gamma   90.00
#
_symmetry.space_group_name_H-M   'P 1'
#
loop_
_entity.id
_entity.type
_entity.pdbx_description
1 polymer ?
#
loop_
_entity_poly.entity_id
_entity_poly.type
_entity_poly.pdbx_seq_one_letter_code
_entity_poly.pdbx_strand_id
1 'polypeptide(L)'
;MQVFAAGPGSVGVFAVGPMAVGVFGVGQHATGFIAIGQIATGFFALGQVSTGVVAVGQLARGVFVVGQLAIGLAAIGQVALGVLWTGGIGVGAVRGFGLVYGLFPRDAIRSAQVWLRWYGNRLRNIPDDRPEPISLPAWRIPLAVIGTALIATAWWFIAGRAMEGILWAPD
;
A
#
# COMPACT_ATOMS: atom_id res chain seq x y z
N MET A 1 -8.68 26.00 -20.59
CA MET A 1 -9.13 25.15 -19.47
C MET A 1 -10.18 25.92 -18.68
N GLN A 2 -11.34 25.33 -18.40
CA GLN A 2 -12.30 25.94 -17.47
C GLN A 2 -11.81 25.66 -16.04
N VAL A 3 -11.80 26.70 -15.21
CA VAL A 3 -11.43 26.54 -13.79
C VAL A 3 -12.49 25.71 -13.08
N PHE A 4 -13.77 25.94 -13.41
CA PHE A 4 -14.91 25.20 -12.87
C PHE A 4 -15.74 24.63 -14.02
N ALA A 5 -16.03 23.34 -13.96
CA ALA A 5 -16.90 22.65 -14.90
C ALA A 5 -17.95 21.84 -14.13
N ALA A 6 -19.22 22.04 -14.45
CA ALA A 6 -20.33 21.31 -13.84
C ALA A 6 -21.24 20.73 -14.92
N GLY A 7 -21.59 19.45 -14.80
CA GLY A 7 -22.48 18.75 -15.72
C GLY A 7 -22.01 17.37 -16.13
N PRO A 8 -22.78 16.65 -16.95
CA PRO A 8 -22.40 15.36 -17.51
C PRO A 8 -21.10 15.47 -18.32
N GLY A 9 -20.04 14.78 -17.90
CA GLY A 9 -18.73 14.83 -18.59
C GLY A 9 -17.97 16.13 -18.35
N SER A 10 -17.99 16.65 -17.12
CA SER A 10 -17.27 17.88 -16.79
C SER A 10 -15.76 17.68 -16.81
N VAL A 11 -15.06 18.54 -17.54
CA VAL A 11 -13.59 18.58 -17.61
C VAL A 11 -13.12 19.98 -17.22
N GLY A 12 -12.36 20.09 -16.14
CA GLY A 12 -11.89 21.37 -15.62
C GLY A 12 -10.90 21.20 -14.48
N VAL A 13 -10.39 22.30 -13.90
CA VAL A 13 -9.56 22.20 -12.69
C VAL A 13 -10.37 21.65 -11.52
N PHE A 14 -11.60 22.17 -11.37
CA PHE A 14 -12.65 21.65 -10.50
C PHE A 14 -13.79 21.13 -11.38
N ALA A 15 -13.99 19.81 -11.39
CA ALA A 15 -15.02 19.14 -12.16
C ALA A 15 -16.06 18.48 -11.24
N VAL A 16 -17.33 18.76 -11.47
CA VAL A 16 -18.45 18.16 -10.73
C VAL A 16 -19.47 17.58 -11.71
N GLY A 17 -19.75 16.28 -11.60
CA GLY A 17 -20.76 15.63 -12.42
C GLY A 17 -20.63 14.11 -12.43
N PRO A 18 -21.55 13.39 -13.10
CA PRO A 18 -21.51 11.92 -13.17
C PRO A 18 -20.16 11.38 -13.64
N MET A 19 -19.55 12.05 -14.61
CA MET A 19 -18.17 11.84 -15.05
C MET A 19 -17.43 13.16 -14.85
N ALA A 20 -16.48 13.19 -13.92
CA ALA A 20 -15.71 14.37 -13.57
C ALA A 20 -14.21 14.11 -13.75
N VAL A 21 -13.57 14.88 -14.63
CA VAL A 21 -12.13 14.80 -14.89
C VAL A 21 -11.49 16.14 -14.59
N GLY A 22 -10.55 16.17 -13.64
CA GLY A 22 -9.91 17.41 -13.24
C GLY A 22 -8.81 17.23 -12.22
N VAL A 23 -8.24 18.33 -11.73
CA VAL A 23 -7.35 18.25 -10.56
C VAL A 23 -8.17 17.80 -9.34
N PHE A 24 -9.37 18.37 -9.21
CA PHE A 24 -10.39 17.97 -8.25
C PHE A 24 -11.62 17.47 -9.00
N GLY A 25 -11.91 16.17 -8.91
CA GLY A 25 -13.08 15.54 -9.52
C GLY A 25 -14.05 15.03 -8.47
N VAL A 26 -15.32 15.42 -8.56
CA VAL A 26 -16.40 14.90 -7.70
C VAL A 26 -17.54 14.36 -8.57
N GLY A 27 -17.87 13.07 -8.42
CA GLY A 27 -18.81 12.43 -9.34
C GLY A 27 -19.16 10.99 -9.03
N GLN A 28 -19.90 10.34 -9.93
CA GLN A 28 -20.03 8.87 -9.88
C GLN A 28 -18.73 8.21 -10.30
N HIS A 29 -18.11 8.74 -11.35
CA HIS A 29 -16.78 8.39 -11.82
C HIS A 29 -15.92 9.66 -11.79
N ALA A 30 -14.96 9.68 -10.88
CA ALA A 30 -14.08 10.82 -10.67
C ALA A 30 -12.63 10.42 -10.97
N THR A 31 -11.96 11.23 -11.80
CA THR A 31 -10.54 11.08 -12.11
C THR A 31 -9.82 12.39 -11.84
N GLY A 32 -8.73 12.35 -11.07
CA GLY A 32 -7.97 13.55 -10.78
C GLY A 32 -6.82 13.39 -9.80
N PHE A 33 -6.23 14.50 -9.36
CA PHE A 33 -5.29 14.46 -8.22
C PHE A 33 -6.04 14.09 -6.94
N ILE A 34 -7.20 14.73 -6.72
CA ILE A 34 -8.17 14.38 -5.69
C ILE A 34 -9.47 13.96 -6.39
N ALA A 35 -9.86 12.71 -6.19
CA ALA A 35 -11.06 12.12 -6.79
C ALA A 35 -12.00 11.61 -5.70
N ILE A 36 -13.26 12.05 -5.75
CA ILE A 36 -14.32 11.62 -4.82
C ILE A 36 -15.50 11.09 -5.64
N GLY A 37 -15.88 9.83 -5.43
CA GLY A 37 -17.00 9.25 -6.15
C GLY A 37 -17.31 7.80 -5.84
N GLN A 38 -18.24 7.17 -6.56
CA GLN A 38 -18.40 5.71 -6.44
C GLN A 38 -17.16 4.98 -6.96
N ILE A 39 -16.66 5.41 -8.12
CA ILE A 39 -15.38 4.97 -8.67
C ILE A 39 -14.45 6.19 -8.70
N ALA A 40 -13.41 6.14 -7.89
CA ALA A 40 -12.44 7.23 -7.75
C ALA A 40 -11.04 6.75 -8.18
N THR A 41 -10.42 7.48 -9.10
CA THR A 41 -9.03 7.24 -9.53
C THR A 41 -8.22 8.52 -9.39
N GLY A 42 -7.15 8.47 -8.60
CA GLY A 42 -6.33 9.66 -8.39
C GLY A 42 -5.17 9.49 -7.42
N PHE A 43 -4.46 10.57 -7.10
CA PHE A 43 -3.44 10.50 -6.05
C PHE A 43 -4.11 10.24 -4.70
N PHE A 44 -5.16 11.01 -4.39
CA PHE A 44 -6.10 10.77 -3.31
C PHE A 44 -7.44 10.33 -3.90
N ALA A 45 -7.85 9.08 -3.62
CA ALA A 45 -9.09 8.50 -4.13
C ALA A 45 -10.01 8.08 -2.98
N LEU A 46 -11.22 8.66 -2.94
CA LEU A 46 -12.24 8.37 -1.94
C LEU A 46 -13.50 7.86 -2.63
N GLY A 47 -13.97 6.67 -2.27
CA GLY A 47 -15.10 6.07 -2.97
C GLY A 47 -15.48 4.66 -2.57
N GLN A 48 -16.40 4.04 -3.31
CA GLN A 48 -16.70 2.61 -3.11
C GLN A 48 -15.57 1.75 -3.69
N VAL A 49 -15.15 2.09 -4.91
CA VAL A 49 -13.99 1.53 -5.59
C VAL A 49 -12.96 2.63 -5.78
N SER A 50 -11.83 2.52 -5.07
CA SER A 50 -10.83 3.59 -5.00
C SER A 50 -9.47 3.10 -5.45
N THR A 51 -8.86 3.80 -6.40
CA THR A 51 -7.51 3.51 -6.92
C THR A 51 -6.63 4.74 -6.80
N GLY A 52 -5.55 4.64 -6.03
CA GLY A 52 -4.65 5.78 -5.87
C GLY A 52 -3.43 5.54 -4.99
N VAL A 53 -2.61 6.56 -4.81
CA VAL A 53 -1.50 6.49 -3.83
C VAL A 53 -2.09 6.35 -2.43
N VAL A 54 -3.06 7.19 -2.10
CA VAL A 54 -3.90 7.07 -0.92
C VAL A 54 -5.32 6.75 -1.36
N ALA A 55 -5.81 5.56 -1.01
CA ALA A 55 -7.12 5.08 -1.41
C ALA A 55 -7.97 4.71 -0.20
N VAL A 56 -9.19 5.25 -0.12
CA VAL A 56 -10.18 4.88 0.91
C VAL A 56 -11.47 4.42 0.26
N GLY A 57 -11.96 3.24 0.63
CA GLY A 57 -13.22 2.73 0.08
C GLY A 57 -13.60 1.33 0.50
N GLN A 58 -14.67 0.77 -0.05
CA GLN A 58 -15.01 -0.63 0.21
C GLN A 58 -14.00 -1.56 -0.44
N LEU A 59 -13.68 -1.29 -1.71
CA LEU A 59 -12.63 -1.95 -2.46
C LEU A 59 -11.58 -0.90 -2.84
N ALA A 60 -10.49 -0.89 -2.10
CA ALA A 60 -9.45 0.10 -2.24
C ALA A 60 -8.12 -0.55 -2.62
N ARG A 61 -7.41 0.05 -3.58
CA ARG A 61 -6.09 -0.39 -4.03
C ARG A 61 -5.14 0.79 -4.17
N GLY A 62 -3.93 0.63 -3.66
CA GLY A 62 -3.04 1.78 -3.52
C GLY A 62 -1.71 1.53 -2.83
N VAL A 63 -0.98 2.60 -2.50
CA VAL A 63 0.21 2.50 -1.65
C VAL A 63 -0.24 2.40 -0.20
N PHE A 64 -1.02 3.38 0.23
CA PHE A 64 -1.67 3.46 1.54
C PHE A 64 -3.17 3.31 1.35
N VAL A 65 -3.72 2.28 1.97
CA VAL A 65 -5.08 1.85 1.68
C VAL A 65 -5.87 1.63 2.95
N VAL A 66 -7.10 2.15 2.98
CA VAL A 66 -8.07 1.89 4.04
C VAL A 66 -9.38 1.42 3.42
N GLY A 67 -9.88 0.25 3.81
CA GLY A 67 -11.15 -0.23 3.25
C GLY A 67 -11.68 -1.53 3.81
N GLN A 68 -12.82 -2.02 3.34
CA GLN A 68 -13.26 -3.38 3.70
C GLN A 68 -12.34 -4.42 3.09
N LEU A 69 -12.05 -4.29 1.79
CA LEU A 69 -11.04 -5.01 1.05
C LEU A 69 -9.93 -4.04 0.63
N ALA A 70 -8.77 -4.15 1.27
CA ALA A 70 -7.64 -3.25 1.07
C ALA A 70 -6.44 -3.98 0.48
N ILE A 71 -5.95 -3.54 -0.68
CA ILE A 71 -4.75 -4.11 -1.34
C ILE A 71 -3.69 -3.01 -1.50
N GLY A 72 -2.60 -3.07 -0.74
CA GLY A 72 -1.59 -2.02 -0.81
C GLY A 72 -0.18 -2.40 -0.34
N LEU A 73 0.73 -1.42 -0.33
CA LEU A 73 2.01 -1.58 0.37
C LEU A 73 1.76 -1.63 1.88
N ALA A 74 0.93 -0.71 2.37
CA ALA A 74 0.33 -0.71 3.69
C ALA A 74 -1.20 -0.68 3.56
N ALA A 75 -1.87 -1.69 4.09
CA ALA A 75 -3.31 -1.87 3.94
C ALA A 75 -4.00 -2.04 5.29
N ILE A 76 -5.07 -1.30 5.54
CA ILE A 76 -5.93 -1.44 6.71
C ILE A 76 -7.31 -1.83 6.23
N GLY A 77 -7.86 -2.91 6.76
CA GLY A 77 -9.23 -3.27 6.44
C GLY A 77 -9.83 -4.39 7.25
N GLN A 78 -11.03 -4.83 6.86
CA GLN A 78 -11.56 -6.10 7.37
C GLN A 78 -10.76 -7.25 6.77
N VAL A 79 -10.51 -7.20 5.46
CA VAL A 79 -9.63 -8.07 4.70
C VAL A 79 -8.54 -7.22 4.06
N ALA A 80 -7.28 -7.46 4.41
CA ALA A 80 -6.14 -6.67 3.93
C ALA A 80 -5.03 -7.55 3.34
N LEU A 81 -4.55 -7.17 2.16
CA LEU A 81 -3.34 -7.70 1.54
C LEU A 81 -2.32 -6.59 1.44
N GLY A 82 -1.24 -6.72 2.19
CA GLY A 82 -0.22 -5.69 2.35
C GLY A 82 1.13 -6.26 2.00
N VAL A 83 1.88 -5.60 1.13
CA VAL A 83 3.25 -6.04 0.83
C VAL A 83 4.10 -5.98 2.10
N LEU A 84 4.06 -4.85 2.81
CA LEU A 84 4.87 -4.61 4.00
C LEU A 84 4.08 -4.83 5.28
N TRP A 85 2.85 -4.30 5.32
CA TRP A 85 2.08 -4.23 6.56
C TRP A 85 0.58 -4.32 6.30
N THR A 86 -0.13 -5.04 7.19
CA THR A 86 -1.59 -5.19 7.14
C THR A 86 -2.24 -5.00 8.50
N GLY A 87 -3.42 -4.40 8.52
CA GLY A 87 -4.31 -4.33 9.67
C GLY A 87 -5.65 -5.02 9.39
N GLY A 88 -6.15 -5.81 10.35
CA GLY A 88 -7.40 -6.57 10.26
C GLY A 88 -7.18 -8.08 10.13
N ILE A 89 -7.87 -8.70 9.16
CA ILE A 89 -7.62 -10.08 8.75
C ILE A 89 -6.81 -10.02 7.46
N GLY A 90 -5.62 -10.61 7.43
CA GLY A 90 -4.77 -10.38 6.25
C GLY A 90 -3.44 -11.08 6.22
N VAL A 91 -2.74 -10.90 5.10
CA VAL A 91 -1.38 -11.40 4.88
C VAL A 91 -0.47 -10.23 4.52
N GLY A 92 0.70 -10.18 5.14
CA GLY A 92 1.76 -9.27 4.72
C GLY A 92 3.15 -9.70 5.15
N ALA A 93 4.18 -8.98 4.72
CA ALA A 93 5.55 -9.30 5.12
C ALA A 93 5.70 -9.27 6.65
N VAL A 94 5.26 -8.17 7.27
CA VAL A 94 5.31 -7.98 8.72
C VAL A 94 3.89 -8.11 9.29
N ARG A 95 3.78 -8.68 10.50
CA ARG A 95 2.51 -8.68 11.25
C ARG A 95 2.15 -7.23 11.62
N GLY A 96 0.97 -6.77 11.20
CA GLY A 96 0.36 -5.59 11.81
C GLY A 96 -0.64 -5.96 12.91
N PHE A 97 -1.73 -5.22 13.01
CA PHE A 97 -2.74 -5.40 14.06
C PHE A 97 -3.88 -6.31 13.60
N GLY A 98 -4.39 -7.18 14.47
CA GLY A 98 -5.48 -8.11 14.15
C GLY A 98 -5.03 -9.55 13.84
N LEU A 99 -5.86 -10.31 13.13
CA LEU A 99 -5.60 -11.68 12.67
C LEU A 99 -4.76 -11.65 11.39
N VAL A 100 -3.51 -11.20 11.54
CA VAL A 100 -2.57 -11.05 10.43
C VAL A 100 -1.55 -12.17 10.42
N TYR A 101 -1.46 -12.85 9.28
CA TYR A 101 -0.36 -13.75 8.98
C TYR A 101 0.80 -12.95 8.41
N GLY A 102 1.78 -12.66 9.28
CA GLY A 102 3.06 -12.09 8.86
C GLY A 102 3.94 -13.20 8.33
N LEU A 103 4.42 -13.05 7.10
CA LEU A 103 5.33 -14.00 6.46
C LEU A 103 6.65 -14.09 7.23
N PHE A 104 7.16 -12.96 7.74
CA PHE A 104 8.34 -12.93 8.58
C PHE A 104 7.99 -13.20 10.05
N PRO A 105 8.62 -14.21 10.68
CA PRO A 105 8.48 -14.46 12.11
C PRO A 105 8.98 -13.27 12.94
N ARG A 106 8.35 -13.00 14.09
CA ARG A 106 8.77 -11.92 15.00
C ARG A 106 10.23 -12.11 15.47
N ASP A 107 10.65 -13.35 15.65
CA ASP A 107 12.00 -13.68 16.11
C ASP A 107 13.05 -13.39 15.03
N ALA A 108 12.70 -13.58 13.75
CA ALA A 108 13.58 -13.23 12.63
C ALA A 108 13.80 -11.71 12.57
N ILE A 109 12.74 -10.92 12.78
CA ILE A 109 12.81 -9.44 12.78
C ILE A 109 13.66 -8.95 13.97
N ARG A 110 13.44 -9.48 15.18
CA ARG A 110 14.25 -9.14 16.36
C ARG A 110 15.72 -9.51 16.16
N SER A 111 15.98 -10.69 15.61
CA SER A 111 17.36 -11.15 15.34
C SER A 111 18.08 -10.26 14.33
N ALA A 112 17.39 -9.81 13.28
CA ALA A 112 17.94 -8.85 12.33
C ALA A 112 18.31 -7.52 13.02
N GLN A 113 17.48 -7.02 13.94
CA GLN A 113 17.79 -5.81 14.71
C GLN A 113 19.02 -5.98 15.61
N VAL A 114 19.13 -7.10 16.32
CA VAL A 114 20.30 -7.40 17.17
C VAL A 114 21.55 -7.52 16.31
N TRP A 115 21.45 -8.21 15.17
CA TRP A 115 22.56 -8.35 14.23
C TRP A 115 23.04 -7.01 13.67
N LEU A 116 22.12 -6.12 13.30
CA LEU A 116 22.45 -4.77 12.83
C LEU A 116 23.13 -3.93 13.92
N ARG A 117 22.67 -4.05 15.18
CA ARG A 117 23.30 -3.39 16.34
C ARG A 117 24.72 -3.89 16.55
N TRP A 118 24.89 -5.21 16.61
CA TRP A 118 26.20 -5.84 16.72
C TRP A 118 27.13 -5.43 15.57
N TYR A 119 26.65 -5.44 14.33
CA TYR A 119 27.46 -5.03 13.17
C TYR A 119 27.91 -3.57 13.29
N GLY A 120 27.01 -2.68 13.73
CA GLY A 120 27.36 -1.29 14.03
C GLY A 120 28.37 -1.15 15.17
N ASN A 121 28.24 -1.95 16.23
CA ASN A 121 29.18 -1.99 17.35
C ASN A 121 30.57 -2.49 16.92
N ARG A 122 30.60 -3.51 16.05
CA ARG A 122 31.83 -4.03 15.45
C ARG A 122 32.57 -2.98 14.63
N LEU A 123 31.84 -2.14 13.89
CA LEU A 123 32.44 -1.02 13.14
C LEU A 123 32.98 0.10 14.07
N ARG A 124 32.51 0.16 15.32
CA ARG A 124 32.88 1.19 16.31
C ARG A 124 33.86 0.70 17.38
N ASN A 125 34.42 -0.51 17.25
CA ASN A 125 35.28 -1.14 18.27
C ASN A 125 34.66 -1.20 19.68
N ILE A 126 33.33 -1.33 19.76
CA ILE A 126 32.60 -1.58 21.01
C ILE A 126 32.75 -3.09 21.36
N PRO A 127 32.76 -3.49 22.66
CA PRO A 127 32.87 -4.90 23.06
C PRO A 127 31.88 -5.82 22.33
N ASP A 128 32.34 -7.03 22.03
CA ASP A 128 31.67 -7.99 21.16
C ASP A 128 30.39 -8.58 21.80
N ASP A 129 29.22 -8.18 21.30
CA ASP A 129 27.89 -8.65 21.70
C ASP A 129 27.22 -9.49 20.61
N ARG A 130 27.85 -10.62 20.21
CA ARG A 130 27.37 -11.43 19.09
C ARG A 130 25.93 -11.91 19.29
N PRO A 131 25.06 -11.81 18.26
CA PRO A 131 23.71 -12.35 18.32
C PRO A 131 23.73 -13.88 18.43
N GLU A 132 22.80 -14.42 19.23
CA GLU A 132 22.57 -15.86 19.32
C GLU A 132 22.02 -16.43 17.99
N PRO A 133 22.34 -17.68 17.64
CA PRO A 133 21.81 -18.32 16.44
C PRO A 133 20.28 -18.39 16.45
N ILE A 134 19.67 -18.02 15.33
CA ILE A 134 18.21 -18.05 15.15
C ILE A 134 17.71 -19.50 15.31
N SER A 135 16.81 -19.73 16.25
CA SER A 135 16.20 -21.05 16.52
C SER A 135 15.11 -21.46 15.51
N LEU A 136 14.82 -20.61 14.52
CA LEU A 136 13.81 -20.87 13.50
C LEU A 136 14.34 -21.85 12.44
N PRO A 137 13.49 -22.73 11.90
CA PRO A 137 13.83 -23.56 10.75
C PRO A 137 14.31 -22.70 9.57
N ALA A 138 15.51 -22.97 9.06
CA ALA A 138 16.15 -22.17 8.03
C ALA A 138 15.32 -22.00 6.74
N TRP A 139 14.46 -22.97 6.42
CA TRP A 139 13.56 -22.94 5.26
C TRP A 139 12.46 -21.87 5.34
N ARG A 140 12.12 -21.39 6.54
CA ARG A 140 11.06 -20.39 6.71
C ARG A 140 11.42 -19.02 6.18
N ILE A 141 12.69 -18.64 6.27
CA ILE A 141 13.19 -17.35 5.77
C ILE A 141 13.04 -17.25 4.24
N PRO A 142 13.59 -18.18 3.42
CA PRO A 142 13.44 -18.09 1.98
C PRO A 142 11.97 -18.19 1.53
N LEU A 143 11.14 -18.99 2.22
CA LEU A 143 9.70 -19.00 1.92
C LEU A 143 9.02 -17.66 2.23
N ALA A 144 9.38 -16.99 3.33
CA ALA A 144 8.86 -15.67 3.63
C ALA A 144 9.27 -14.65 2.55
N VAL A 145 10.53 -14.69 2.10
CA VAL A 145 11.02 -13.85 1.00
C VAL A 145 10.23 -14.11 -0.28
N ILE A 146 10.05 -15.37 -0.68
CA ILE A 146 9.28 -15.74 -1.86
C ILE A 146 7.83 -15.27 -1.73
N GLY A 147 7.18 -15.53 -0.58
CA GLY A 147 5.82 -15.10 -0.33
C GLY A 147 5.67 -13.58 -0.42
N THR A 148 6.60 -12.81 0.15
CA THR A 148 6.58 -11.35 0.08
C THR A 148 6.81 -10.87 -1.34
N ALA A 149 7.73 -11.49 -2.09
CA ALA A 149 7.97 -11.17 -3.49
C ALA A 149 6.74 -11.44 -4.37
N LEU A 150 6.01 -12.52 -4.12
CA LEU A 150 4.76 -12.80 -4.82
C LEU A 150 3.68 -11.75 -4.52
N ILE A 151 3.52 -11.37 -3.25
CA ILE A 151 2.57 -10.31 -2.86
C ILE A 151 2.97 -8.97 -3.46
N ALA A 152 4.26 -8.62 -3.43
CA ALA A 152 4.80 -7.40 -4.06
C ALA A 152 4.54 -7.39 -5.57
N THR A 153 4.75 -8.52 -6.24
CA THR A 153 4.50 -8.67 -7.67
C THR A 153 3.00 -8.52 -7.97
N ALA A 154 2.13 -9.19 -7.20
CA ALA A 154 0.68 -9.04 -7.33
C ALA A 154 0.23 -7.59 -7.12
N TRP A 155 0.76 -6.93 -6.08
CA TRP A 155 0.50 -5.51 -5.83
C TRP A 155 0.96 -4.62 -6.99
N TRP A 156 2.14 -4.87 -7.56
CA TRP A 156 2.63 -4.14 -8.73
C TRP A 156 1.66 -4.21 -9.91
N PHE A 157 1.14 -5.40 -10.21
CA PHE A 157 0.18 -5.57 -11.31
C PHE A 157 -1.21 -4.97 -11.01
N ILE A 158 -1.67 -5.04 -9.77
CA ILE A 158 -3.02 -4.59 -9.38
C ILE A 158 -3.09 -3.08 -9.17
N ALA A 159 -2.08 -2.52 -8.51
CA ALA A 159 -2.05 -1.14 -8.04
C ALA A 159 -0.90 -0.33 -8.68
N GLY A 160 0.30 -0.90 -8.77
CA GLY A 160 1.47 -0.22 -9.34
C GLY A 160 1.26 0.25 -10.79
N ARG A 161 0.78 -0.63 -11.67
CA ARG A 161 0.43 -0.28 -13.06
C ARG A 161 -0.65 0.79 -13.17
N ALA A 162 -1.61 0.78 -12.24
CA ALA A 162 -2.65 1.82 -12.19
C ALA A 162 -2.08 3.17 -11.72
N MET A 163 -1.02 3.16 -10.91
CA MET A 163 -0.33 4.37 -10.45
C MET A 163 0.64 4.93 -11.47
N GLU A 164 1.22 4.12 -12.38
CA GLU A 164 2.05 4.64 -13.47
C GLU A 164 1.33 5.75 -14.24
N GLY A 165 0.04 5.55 -14.55
CA GLY A 165 -0.79 6.56 -15.20
C GLY A 165 -1.12 7.79 -14.35
N ILE A 166 -0.92 7.74 -13.03
CA ILE A 166 -1.20 8.84 -12.09
C ILE A 166 0.07 9.60 -11.73
N LEU A 167 1.19 8.89 -11.52
CA LEU A 167 2.48 9.45 -11.10
C LEU A 167 3.33 9.93 -12.28
N TRP A 168 3.16 9.33 -13.45
CA TRP A 168 3.97 9.59 -14.65
C TRP A 168 3.12 10.01 -15.85
N ALA A 169 2.01 10.72 -15.62
CA ALA A 169 1.31 11.37 -16.72
C ALA A 169 2.30 12.29 -17.45
N PRO A 170 2.59 12.07 -18.75
CA PRO A 170 3.45 12.97 -19.49
C PRO A 170 2.78 14.36 -19.54
N ASP A 171 3.56 15.37 -19.19
CA ASP A 171 3.20 16.79 -19.27
C ASP A 171 2.74 17.19 -20.70
#